data_AF-A0A5N7ZCV2-F1
#
_entry.id   AF-A0A5N7ZCV2-F1
#
_cell.length_a   1.000
_cell.length_b   1.000
_cell.length_c   1.000
_cell.angle_alpha   90.00
_cell.angle_beta   90.00
_cell.angle_gamma   90.00
#
_symmetry.space_group_name_H-M   'P 1'
#
loop_
_entity.id
_entity.type
_entity.pdbx_description
1 polymer ?
#
loop_
_entity_poly.entity_id
_entity_poly.type
_entity_poly.pdbx_seq_one_letter_code
_entity_poly.pdbx_strand_id
1 'polypeptide(L)'
;MGIRFIQDKYTPGEAMRLTNINNATEAYKAIESNPQFAPLLENVIPKHPAQLYEAFGYIFVFLILFFLYWKTNVREKLGFLFGLFLVLLWTVRFIVEYVKESQGGFENELGLFSTGQWLSIPFIIVGLILLIRAKKQDPIA
;
A
#
# COMPACT_ATOMS: atom_id res chain seq x y z
N MET A 1 -18.09 -5.78 -11.25
CA MET A 1 -16.74 -5.42 -10.75
C MET A 1 -15.79 -5.02 -11.88
N GLY A 2 -16.06 -5.37 -13.16
CA GLY A 2 -15.19 -5.03 -14.28
C GLY A 2 -15.15 -3.54 -14.63
N ILE A 3 -16.29 -2.84 -14.52
CA ILE A 3 -16.42 -1.41 -14.88
C ILE A 3 -15.38 -0.50 -14.21
N ARG A 4 -15.01 -0.75 -12.94
CA ARG A 4 -14.03 0.10 -12.23
C ARG A 4 -12.63 0.01 -12.82
N PHE A 5 -12.22 -1.18 -13.26
CA PHE A 5 -10.92 -1.35 -13.89
C PHE A 5 -10.86 -0.67 -15.27
N ILE A 6 -11.99 -0.65 -15.99
CA ILE A 6 -12.12 0.07 -17.26
C ILE A 6 -12.06 1.59 -17.03
N GLN A 7 -12.72 2.09 -15.98
CA GLN A 7 -12.70 3.51 -15.57
C GLN A 7 -11.31 4.00 -15.15
N ASP A 8 -10.50 3.12 -14.54
CA ASP A 8 -9.12 3.43 -14.18
C ASP A 8 -8.19 3.53 -15.39
N LYS A 9 -8.51 2.81 -16.48
CA LYS A 9 -7.68 2.74 -17.69
C LYS A 9 -8.06 3.81 -18.73
N TYR A 10 -9.35 4.01 -18.94
CA TYR A 10 -9.88 4.91 -19.96
C TYR A 10 -10.63 6.06 -19.31
N THR A 11 -10.26 7.28 -19.68
CA THR A 11 -11.01 8.46 -19.24
C THR A 11 -12.44 8.44 -19.81
N PRO A 12 -13.41 9.12 -19.19
CA PRO A 12 -14.80 9.14 -19.69
C PRO A 12 -14.92 9.57 -21.15
N GLY A 13 -14.14 10.57 -21.58
CA GLY A 13 -14.13 11.02 -22.98
C GLY A 13 -13.53 9.99 -23.94
N GLU A 14 -12.52 9.26 -23.50
CA GLU A 14 -11.87 8.22 -24.29
C GLU A 14 -12.76 6.99 -24.46
N ALA A 15 -13.45 6.57 -23.40
CA ALA A 15 -14.42 5.48 -23.46
C ALA A 15 -15.57 5.78 -24.44
N MET A 16 -16.11 7.01 -24.42
CA MET A 16 -17.15 7.46 -25.35
C MET A 16 -16.64 7.50 -26.81
N ARG A 17 -15.40 7.98 -27.02
CA ARG A 17 -14.77 8.03 -28.36
C ARG A 17 -14.52 6.63 -28.93
N LEU A 18 -14.05 5.69 -28.11
CA LEU A 18 -13.71 4.33 -28.53
C LEU A 18 -14.96 3.47 -28.81
N THR A 19 -16.06 3.74 -28.11
CA THR A 19 -17.32 3.00 -28.27
C THR A 19 -18.32 3.69 -29.18
N ASN A 20 -18.07 4.95 -29.54
CA ASN A 20 -19.00 5.83 -30.27
C ASN A 20 -20.35 6.01 -29.56
N ILE A 21 -20.36 5.95 -28.21
CA ILE A 21 -21.54 6.11 -27.36
C ILE A 21 -21.43 7.44 -26.61
N ASN A 22 -22.49 8.26 -26.67
CA ASN A 22 -22.50 9.62 -26.09
C ASN A 22 -22.66 9.66 -24.56
N ASN A 23 -22.79 8.50 -23.92
CA ASN A 23 -22.95 8.37 -22.47
C ASN A 23 -21.82 7.50 -21.90
N ALA A 24 -21.02 8.05 -20.99
CA ALA A 24 -19.88 7.37 -20.40
C ALA A 24 -20.27 6.06 -19.69
N THR A 25 -21.41 6.04 -18.97
CA THR A 25 -21.85 4.84 -18.23
C THR A 25 -22.19 3.71 -19.19
N GLU A 26 -22.85 4.02 -20.30
CA GLU A 26 -23.19 3.06 -21.34
C GLU A 26 -21.96 2.61 -22.13
N ALA A 27 -21.03 3.52 -22.40
CA ALA A 27 -19.74 3.22 -23.01
C ALA A 27 -18.95 2.18 -22.18
N TYR A 28 -18.83 2.39 -20.85
CA TYR A 28 -18.16 1.41 -19.99
C TYR A 28 -18.87 0.06 -19.94
N LYS A 29 -20.20 0.07 -19.90
CA LYS A 29 -21.01 -1.16 -19.93
C LYS A 29 -20.88 -1.90 -21.25
N ALA A 30 -20.77 -1.19 -22.36
CA ALA A 30 -20.50 -1.77 -23.66
C ALA A 30 -19.13 -2.43 -23.70
N ILE A 31 -18.09 -1.81 -23.13
CA ILE A 31 -16.74 -2.40 -23.04
C ILE A 31 -16.73 -3.69 -22.19
N GLU A 32 -17.54 -3.76 -21.13
CA GLU A 32 -17.61 -4.97 -20.28
C GLU A 32 -18.41 -6.11 -20.93
N SER A 33 -19.46 -5.80 -21.68
CA SER A 33 -20.48 -6.78 -22.11
C SER A 33 -20.49 -7.14 -23.60
N ASN A 34 -20.01 -6.25 -24.47
CA ASN A 34 -20.08 -6.44 -25.91
C ASN A 34 -18.77 -7.05 -26.45
N PRO A 35 -18.81 -8.22 -27.11
CA PRO A 35 -17.63 -8.87 -27.70
C PRO A 35 -16.84 -7.99 -28.69
N GLN A 36 -17.48 -6.99 -29.31
CA GLN A 36 -16.82 -6.03 -30.20
C GLN A 36 -15.71 -5.24 -29.49
N PHE A 37 -15.83 -5.02 -28.18
CA PHE A 37 -14.87 -4.26 -27.36
C PHE A 37 -13.98 -5.16 -26.50
N ALA A 38 -14.00 -6.49 -26.73
CA ALA A 38 -13.13 -7.43 -26.01
C ALA A 38 -11.63 -7.03 -26.04
N PRO A 39 -11.06 -6.50 -27.14
CA PRO A 39 -9.67 -6.03 -27.13
C PRO A 39 -9.43 -4.86 -26.16
N LEU A 40 -10.42 -4.00 -25.92
CA LEU A 40 -10.30 -2.91 -24.93
C LEU A 40 -10.32 -3.45 -23.51
N LEU A 41 -11.08 -4.52 -23.26
CA LEU A 41 -11.13 -5.20 -21.97
C LEU A 41 -9.85 -5.98 -21.68
N GLU A 42 -9.25 -6.63 -22.68
CA GLU A 42 -7.98 -7.35 -22.55
C GLU A 42 -6.80 -6.44 -22.17
N ASN A 43 -6.87 -5.16 -22.55
CA ASN A 43 -5.88 -4.15 -22.16
C ASN A 43 -6.02 -3.67 -20.70
N VAL A 44 -7.09 -4.08 -20.00
CA VAL A 44 -7.32 -3.77 -18.59
C VAL A 44 -6.66 -4.86 -17.74
N ILE A 45 -5.43 -4.58 -17.31
CA ILE A 45 -4.64 -5.51 -16.51
C ILE A 45 -5.26 -5.63 -15.11
N PRO A 46 -5.46 -6.85 -14.58
CA PRO A 46 -5.93 -7.04 -13.21
C PRO A 46 -4.88 -6.54 -12.20
N LYS A 47 -5.30 -5.64 -11.31
CA LYS A 47 -4.42 -5.06 -10.29
C LYS A 47 -4.20 -6.02 -9.11
N HIS A 48 -3.02 -5.96 -8.51
CA HIS A 48 -2.72 -6.67 -7.28
C HIS A 48 -3.51 -6.10 -6.08
N PRO A 49 -4.05 -6.95 -5.18
CA PRO A 49 -4.82 -6.51 -4.02
C PRO A 49 -3.89 -6.05 -2.89
N ALA A 50 -3.17 -4.94 -3.10
CA ALA A 50 -2.17 -4.43 -2.16
C ALA A 50 -2.69 -4.23 -0.72
N GLN A 51 -3.96 -3.84 -0.58
CA GLN A 51 -4.60 -3.67 0.74
C GLN A 51 -4.68 -4.98 1.54
N LEU A 52 -4.87 -6.13 0.89
CA LEU A 52 -4.87 -7.43 1.57
C LEU A 52 -3.47 -7.80 2.05
N TYR A 53 -2.44 -7.51 1.26
CA TYR A 53 -1.05 -7.72 1.68
C TYR A 53 -0.68 -6.83 2.87
N GLU A 54 -1.14 -5.57 2.86
CA GLU A 54 -0.94 -4.63 3.97
C GLU A 54 -1.63 -5.11 5.26
N ALA A 55 -2.91 -5.47 5.17
CA ALA A 55 -3.67 -5.99 6.30
C ALA A 55 -3.04 -7.27 6.87
N PHE A 56 -2.60 -8.18 6.01
CA PHE A 56 -1.89 -9.40 6.42
C PHE A 56 -0.59 -9.06 7.16
N GLY A 57 0.22 -8.15 6.62
CA GLY A 57 1.44 -7.68 7.27
C GLY A 57 1.18 -7.09 8.67
N TYR A 58 0.12 -6.30 8.83
CA TYR A 58 -0.24 -5.72 10.13
C TYR A 58 -0.67 -6.75 11.19
N ILE A 59 -1.24 -7.89 10.78
CA ILE A 59 -1.48 -9.01 11.69
C ILE A 59 -0.16 -9.54 12.26
N PHE A 60 0.89 -9.71 11.43
CA PHE A 60 2.20 -10.13 11.94
C PHE A 60 2.85 -9.09 12.84
N VAL A 61 2.78 -7.80 12.47
CA VAL A 61 3.26 -6.70 13.31
C VAL A 61 2.63 -6.80 14.69
N PHE A 62 1.30 -6.95 14.75
CA PHE A 62 0.57 -7.10 16.01
C PHE A 62 1.00 -8.34 16.79
N LEU A 63 1.08 -9.52 16.15
CA LEU A 63 1.45 -10.76 16.82
C LEU A 63 2.88 -10.71 17.38
N ILE A 64 3.83 -10.13 16.65
CA ILE A 64 5.22 -9.96 17.10
C ILE A 64 5.27 -9.05 18.33
N LEU A 65 4.61 -7.90 18.28
CA LEU A 65 4.58 -6.95 19.39
C LEU A 65 3.85 -7.53 20.61
N PHE A 66 2.72 -8.20 20.39
CA PHE A 66 1.94 -8.84 21.44
C PHE A 66 2.75 -9.94 22.14
N PHE A 67 3.40 -10.81 21.36
CA PHE A 67 4.26 -11.86 21.90
C PHE A 67 5.43 -11.29 22.69
N LEU A 68 6.14 -10.30 22.15
CA LEU A 68 7.26 -9.67 22.83
C LEU A 68 6.83 -8.95 24.11
N TYR A 69 5.68 -8.26 24.08
CA TYR A 69 5.14 -7.56 25.24
C TYR A 69 4.84 -8.51 26.40
N TRP A 70 4.24 -9.68 26.12
CA TRP A 70 3.84 -10.62 27.16
C TRP A 70 4.96 -11.59 27.58
N LYS A 71 5.83 -11.98 26.65
CA LYS A 71 6.83 -13.03 26.90
C LYS A 71 8.16 -12.48 27.41
N THR A 72 8.46 -11.20 27.21
CA THR A 72 9.78 -10.63 27.52
C THR A 72 9.71 -9.35 28.34
N ASN A 73 10.79 -9.04 29.08
CA ASN A 73 10.93 -7.81 29.87
C ASN A 73 11.16 -6.55 29.00
N VAL A 74 10.91 -6.60 27.69
CA VAL A 74 10.99 -5.42 26.81
C VAL A 74 9.99 -4.33 27.18
N ARG A 75 8.93 -4.66 27.94
CA ARG A 75 8.07 -3.66 28.59
C ARG A 75 8.84 -2.69 29.49
N GLU A 76 9.95 -3.14 30.09
CA GLU A 76 10.79 -2.32 30.98
C GLU A 76 11.75 -1.39 30.22
N LYS A 77 11.83 -1.52 28.89
CA LYS A 77 12.69 -0.70 28.03
C LYS A 77 11.85 0.35 27.32
N LEU A 78 11.86 1.58 27.84
CA LEU A 78 11.12 2.69 27.24
C LEU A 78 11.60 2.92 25.80
N GLY A 79 10.65 3.01 24.87
CA GLY A 79 10.94 3.24 23.46
C GLY A 79 11.26 2.00 22.63
N PHE A 80 11.54 0.83 23.25
CA PHE A 80 11.84 -0.39 22.50
C PHE A 80 10.63 -0.86 21.67
N LEU A 81 9.49 -1.04 22.32
CA LEU A 81 8.28 -1.58 21.68
C LEU A 81 7.74 -0.63 20.60
N PHE A 82 7.82 0.68 20.86
CA PHE A 82 7.44 1.72 19.89
C PHE A 82 8.41 1.81 18.72
N GLY A 83 9.72 1.73 18.97
CA GLY A 83 10.73 1.67 17.91
C GLY A 83 10.55 0.44 17.02
N LEU A 84 10.29 -0.72 17.63
CA LEU A 84 10.00 -1.96 16.90
C LEU A 84 8.73 -1.84 16.06
N PHE A 85 7.66 -1.26 16.62
CA PHE A 85 6.43 -0.98 15.90
C PHE A 85 6.68 -0.12 14.67
N LEU A 86 7.44 0.97 14.81
CA LEU A 86 7.78 1.85 13.69
C LEU A 86 8.57 1.08 12.61
N VAL A 87 9.62 0.36 12.98
CA VAL A 87 10.39 -0.42 12.00
C VAL A 87 9.48 -1.41 11.25
N LEU A 88 8.73 -2.24 11.98
CA LEU A 88 7.91 -3.29 11.35
C LEU A 88 6.78 -2.71 10.48
N LEU A 89 6.04 -1.72 10.98
CA LEU A 89 4.92 -1.12 10.25
C LEU A 89 5.39 -0.44 8.96
N TRP A 90 6.45 0.37 9.04
CA TRP A 90 6.95 1.10 7.88
C TRP A 90 7.73 0.20 6.91
N THR A 91 8.31 -0.92 7.35
CA THR A 91 8.84 -1.95 6.45
C THR A 91 7.74 -2.67 5.67
N VAL A 92 6.64 -3.08 6.32
CA VAL A 92 5.48 -3.65 5.62
C VAL A 92 4.96 -2.68 4.56
N ARG A 93 4.81 -1.40 4.94
CA ARG A 93 4.37 -0.34 4.01
C ARG A 93 5.32 -0.21 2.82
N PHE A 94 6.63 -0.20 3.06
CA PHE A 94 7.64 -0.10 1.99
C PHE A 94 7.53 -1.24 0.97
N ILE A 95 7.34 -2.47 1.44
CA ILE A 95 7.23 -3.68 0.59
C ILE A 95 5.91 -3.66 -0.19
N VAL A 96 4.79 -3.38 0.47
CA VAL A 96 3.47 -3.38 -0.20
C VAL A 96 3.38 -2.28 -1.24
N GLU A 97 4.00 -1.12 -0.98
CA GLU A 97 4.03 -0.01 -1.92
C GLU A 97 4.82 -0.35 -3.19
N TYR A 98 5.80 -1.26 -3.13
CA TYR A 98 6.49 -1.78 -4.33
C TYR A 98 5.57 -2.64 -5.21
N VAL A 99 4.57 -3.29 -4.61
CA VAL A 99 3.59 -4.13 -5.32
C VAL A 99 2.42 -3.31 -5.86
N LYS A 100 2.21 -2.09 -5.36
CA LYS A 100 1.25 -1.17 -5.94
C LYS A 100 1.79 -0.68 -7.28
N GLU A 101 1.01 -0.84 -8.33
CA GLU A 101 1.30 -0.16 -9.59
C GLU A 101 1.31 1.35 -9.34
N SER A 102 2.40 2.00 -9.77
CA SER A 102 2.49 3.45 -9.89
C SER A 102 1.26 3.98 -10.61
N GLN A 103 0.36 4.66 -9.90
CA GLN A 103 -0.86 5.19 -10.52
C GLN A 103 -0.60 6.45 -11.38
N GLY A 104 0.60 6.61 -11.94
CA GLY A 104 0.92 7.69 -12.88
C GLY A 104 0.95 9.09 -12.25
N GLY A 105 1.29 9.19 -10.96
CA GLY A 105 1.52 10.45 -10.25
C GLY A 105 2.99 10.83 -10.14
N PHE A 106 3.35 11.66 -9.14
CA PHE A 106 4.68 12.19 -8.76
C PHE A 106 5.90 11.25 -8.88
N GLU A 107 5.69 9.96 -9.06
CA GLU A 107 6.72 8.94 -9.32
C GLU A 107 7.47 9.20 -10.63
N ASN A 108 6.85 9.87 -11.61
CA ASN A 108 7.50 10.28 -12.86
C ASN A 108 8.50 11.45 -12.70
N GLU A 109 8.45 12.22 -11.60
CA GLU A 109 9.33 13.38 -11.39
C GLU A 109 10.53 13.09 -10.48
N LEU A 110 10.42 12.13 -9.54
CA LEU A 110 11.49 11.77 -8.59
C LEU A 110 12.11 10.37 -8.82
N GLY A 111 11.64 9.62 -9.82
CA GLY A 111 12.39 8.63 -10.59
C GLY A 111 12.92 7.35 -9.91
N LEU A 112 12.85 7.21 -8.58
CA LEU A 112 13.44 6.06 -7.87
C LEU A 112 12.51 5.31 -6.91
N PHE A 113 11.64 6.04 -6.20
CA PHE A 113 10.74 5.46 -5.20
C PHE A 113 9.39 6.18 -5.18
N SER A 114 8.34 5.46 -4.81
CA SER A 114 7.01 6.05 -4.62
C SER A 114 6.97 6.99 -3.41
N THR A 115 5.95 7.84 -3.32
CA THR A 115 5.75 8.74 -2.17
C THR A 115 5.66 7.96 -0.86
N GLY A 116 5.01 6.77 -0.88
CA GLY A 116 4.90 5.91 0.29
C GLY A 116 6.25 5.37 0.77
N GLN A 117 7.15 5.04 -0.15
CA GLN A 117 8.49 4.56 0.16
C GLN A 117 9.39 5.66 0.74
N TRP A 118 9.37 6.86 0.14
CA TRP A 118 10.06 8.02 0.68
C TRP A 118 9.65 8.37 2.10
N LEU A 119 8.35 8.29 2.39
CA LEU A 119 7.84 8.52 3.73
C LEU A 119 8.26 7.40 4.70
N SER A 120 8.38 6.15 4.24
CA SER A 120 8.70 5.01 5.10
C SER A 120 10.14 5.03 5.63
N ILE A 121 11.10 5.47 4.82
CA ILE A 121 12.53 5.51 5.19
C ILE A 121 12.81 6.28 6.50
N PRO A 122 12.38 7.55 6.68
CA PRO A 122 12.67 8.30 7.90
C PRO A 122 12.05 7.65 9.15
N PHE A 123 10.86 7.06 9.04
CA PHE A 123 10.25 6.38 10.18
C PHE A 123 10.97 5.08 10.55
N ILE A 124 11.47 4.32 9.58
CA ILE A 124 12.32 3.15 9.84
C ILE A 124 13.60 3.60 10.57
N ILE A 125 14.24 4.67 10.11
CA ILE A 125 15.45 5.22 10.75
C ILE A 125 15.16 5.64 12.19
N VAL A 126 14.09 6.38 12.44
CA VAL A 126 13.67 6.79 13.79
C VAL A 126 13.40 5.56 14.67
N GLY A 127 12.71 4.55 14.13
CA GLY A 127 12.45 3.30 14.84
C GLY A 127 13.74 2.56 15.24
N LEU A 128 14.73 2.49 14.34
CA LEU A 128 16.03 1.90 14.62
C LEU A 128 16.81 2.67 15.69
N ILE A 129 16.79 4.01 15.64
CA ILE A 129 17.41 4.86 16.66
C ILE A 129 16.79 4.59 18.04
N LEU A 130 15.46 4.47 18.11
CA LEU A 130 14.77 4.16 19.36
C LEU A 130 15.13 2.76 19.88
N LEU A 131 15.24 1.76 19.00
CA LEU A 131 15.65 0.41 19.38
C LEU A 131 17.07 0.36 19.96
N ILE A 132 18.02 1.07 19.33
CA ILE A 132 19.42 1.12 19.78
C ILE A 132 19.54 1.90 21.11
N ARG A 133 18.75 2.96 21.27
CA ARG A 133 18.75 3.81 22.48
C ARG A 133 17.90 3.26 23.62
N ALA A 134 17.12 2.20 23.39
CA ALA A 134 16.23 1.64 24.39
C ALA A 134 17.03 1.00 25.53
N LYS A 135 17.15 1.74 26.64
CA LYS A 135 17.73 1.27 27.89
C LYS A 135 16.63 0.76 28.82
N LYS A 136 16.99 -0.19 29.68
CA LYS A 136 16.14 -0.59 30.80
C LYS A 136 15.91 0.64 31.67
N GLN A 137 14.66 1.02 31.89
CA GLN A 137 14.36 2.00 32.92
C GLN A 137 14.41 1.29 34.25
N ASP A 138 15.19 1.83 35.18
CA ASP A 138 15.07 1.44 36.57
C ASP A 138 13.66 1.80 37.03
N PRO A 139 12.96 0.90 37.74
CA PRO A 139 11.63 1.20 38.25
C PRO A 139 11.73 2.49 39.07
N ILE A 140 10.89 3.46 38.73
CA ILE A 140 10.78 4.71 39.49
C ILE A 140 10.43 4.29 40.93
N ALA A 141 11.38 4.51 41.85
CA ALA A 141 11.29 4.18 43.27
C ALA A 141 10.24 5.05 43.98
#